data_AF-A0A6I9PBG8-F1
#
_entry.id   AF-A0A6I9PBG8-F1
#
_cell.length_a   1.000
_cell.length_b   1.000
_cell.length_c   1.000
_cell.angle_alpha   90.00
_cell.angle_beta   90.00
_cell.angle_gamma   90.00
#
_symmetry.space_group_name_H-M   'P 1'
#
loop_
_entity.id
_entity.type
_entity.pdbx_description
1 polymer ?
#
loop_
_entity_poly.entity_id
_entity_poly.type
_entity_poly.pdbx_seq_one_letter_code
_entity_poly.pdbx_strand_id
1 'polypeptide(L)'
;MDSALCKLACGPSVVDGACFSLAGLKKERDFEILSSSQIFPLLSAACLFSLYLSLTSLPSLCLAGTYPFVTSSNCTVGGVCTGLGMPPQNVGEVYGVVKAYTTRVGIGAFPSEQINEIGELLQTRGKEVGVTTGRKRRCGWLDLVLIKYAHMINGFTAIALTKLDILDMFEEIKVGVSYKVDNQTIPTFPANQEVLQHVDVQYETLPGWKSDISQVRNFEDLPENARKYVGFIEEHVGVPGTVSHLLEVNN
;
A
#
# COMPACT_ATOMS: atom_id res chain seq x y z
N MET A 1 21.93 -2.22 21.51
CA MET A 1 21.91 -0.98 22.32
C MET A 1 21.02 -1.23 23.51
N ASP A 2 21.51 -0.88 24.69
CA ASP A 2 21.03 -1.31 26.01
C ASP A 2 19.58 -0.89 26.31
N SER A 3 18.81 -1.78 26.94
CA SER A 3 17.38 -1.63 27.26
C SER A 3 17.06 -0.44 28.19
N ALA A 4 18.09 0.17 28.76
CA ALA A 4 17.99 1.34 29.62
C ALA A 4 17.65 2.65 28.87
N LEU A 5 18.07 2.80 27.60
CA LEU A 5 17.82 4.03 26.83
C LEU A 5 16.36 4.15 26.37
N CYS A 6 15.66 3.02 26.20
CA CYS A 6 14.25 2.99 25.78
C CYS A 6 13.31 3.52 26.87
N LYS A 7 13.70 3.41 28.16
CA LYS A 7 12.91 3.91 29.30
C LYS A 7 12.88 5.43 29.44
N LEU A 8 13.81 6.15 28.79
CA LEU A 8 13.87 7.61 28.85
C LEU A 8 13.01 8.31 27.78
N ALA A 9 12.63 7.61 26.71
CA ALA A 9 11.87 8.19 25.59
C ALA A 9 10.34 8.00 25.72
N CYS A 10 9.89 6.94 26.38
CA CYS A 10 8.48 6.65 26.58
C CYS A 10 8.16 6.73 28.08
N GLY A 11 7.29 7.68 28.45
CA GLY A 11 6.87 7.87 29.84
C GLY A 11 6.30 6.60 30.51
N PRO A 12 6.10 6.66 31.85
CA PRO A 12 5.93 5.49 32.72
C PRO A 12 4.68 4.62 32.50
N SER A 13 3.85 4.90 31.49
CA SER A 13 2.61 4.17 31.20
C SER A 13 2.73 3.08 30.13
N VAL A 14 3.92 2.79 29.60
CA VAL A 14 4.15 1.79 28.53
C VAL A 14 4.81 0.50 29.06
N VAL A 15 5.18 0.47 30.34
CA VAL A 15 5.78 -0.69 30.99
C VAL A 15 4.72 -1.42 31.80
N ASP A 16 3.95 -2.30 31.16
CA ASP A 16 3.47 -3.56 31.73
C ASP A 16 2.47 -4.21 30.77
N GLY A 17 2.95 -5.13 29.92
CA GLY A 17 2.08 -5.95 29.09
C GLY A 17 2.71 -6.44 27.81
N ALA A 18 3.22 -7.67 27.83
CA ALA A 18 3.58 -8.52 26.69
C ALA A 18 4.74 -8.04 25.80
N CYS A 19 5.97 -8.32 26.25
CA CYS A 19 7.09 -8.51 25.36
C CYS A 19 6.85 -9.81 24.55
N PHE A 20 6.13 -9.73 23.43
CA PHE A 20 6.10 -10.80 22.45
C PHE A 20 7.46 -10.81 21.75
N SER A 21 8.25 -11.85 22.02
CA SER A 21 9.48 -12.14 21.31
C SER A 21 9.15 -12.46 19.84
N LEU A 22 9.39 -11.50 18.95
CA LEU A 22 9.40 -11.70 17.48
C LEU A 22 10.61 -12.52 16.99
N ALA A 23 11.36 -13.19 17.89
CA ALA A 23 12.45 -14.10 17.54
C ALA A 23 12.00 -15.37 16.77
N GLY A 24 10.74 -15.43 16.33
CA GLY A 24 10.13 -16.57 15.66
C GLY A 24 9.79 -16.37 14.18
N LEU A 25 9.98 -15.17 13.59
CA LEU A 25 9.83 -15.00 12.15
C LEU A 25 11.06 -15.59 11.44
N LYS A 26 11.03 -16.92 11.26
CA LYS A 26 11.95 -17.61 10.37
C LYS A 26 11.74 -17.08 8.95
N LYS A 27 12.85 -17.04 8.21
CA LYS A 27 12.92 -16.76 6.77
C LYS A 27 12.29 -17.91 5.97
N GLU A 28 11.02 -18.20 6.23
CA GLU A 28 10.18 -19.12 5.46
C GLU A 28 9.07 -18.29 4.79
N ARG A 29 8.60 -18.75 3.63
CA ARG A 29 7.60 -18.05 2.79
C ARG A 29 6.22 -18.18 3.45
N ASP A 30 6.05 -17.58 4.62
CA ASP A 30 4.84 -17.72 5.41
C ASP A 30 3.86 -16.61 5.00
N PHE A 31 2.75 -17.02 4.39
CA PHE A 31 1.64 -16.16 4.03
C PHE A 31 0.69 -16.07 5.22
N GLU A 32 0.41 -14.87 5.73
CA GLU A 32 -0.46 -14.70 6.90
C GLU A 32 -1.54 -13.63 6.65
N ILE A 33 -2.79 -14.06 6.45
CA ILE A 33 -3.91 -13.14 6.31
C ILE A 33 -4.24 -12.59 7.69
N LEU A 34 -3.99 -11.31 7.89
CA LEU A 34 -4.18 -10.64 9.16
C LEU A 34 -5.40 -9.72 9.10
N SER A 35 -6.26 -9.85 10.11
CA SER A 35 -7.38 -8.93 10.31
C SER A 35 -6.89 -7.54 10.71
N SER A 36 -7.67 -6.49 10.44
CA SER A 36 -7.34 -5.09 10.77
C SER A 36 -6.86 -4.89 12.22
N SER A 37 -7.43 -5.65 13.16
CA SER A 37 -7.10 -5.63 14.58
C SER A 37 -5.79 -6.34 14.94
N GLN A 38 -5.24 -7.15 14.05
CA GLN A 38 -3.91 -7.76 14.17
C GLN A 38 -2.85 -6.93 13.43
N ILE A 39 -3.23 -6.28 12.33
CA ILE A 39 -2.37 -5.33 11.62
C ILE A 39 -1.99 -4.18 12.55
N PHE A 40 -2.96 -3.52 13.18
CA PHE A 40 -2.71 -2.35 14.03
C PHE A 40 -1.68 -2.59 15.16
N PRO A 41 -1.77 -3.70 15.91
CA PRO A 41 -0.75 -4.08 16.90
C PRO A 41 0.57 -4.49 16.28
N LEU A 42 0.63 -5.16 15.12
CA LEU A 42 1.91 -5.47 14.46
C LEU A 42 2.61 -4.20 13.94
N LEU A 43 1.83 -3.21 13.49
CA LEU A 43 2.32 -1.87 13.17
C LEU A 43 2.79 -1.08 14.41
N SER A 44 2.35 -1.47 15.61
CA SER A 44 2.58 -0.79 16.89
C SER A 44 3.62 -1.49 17.80
N ALA A 45 3.69 -2.82 17.77
CA ALA A 45 4.41 -3.70 18.70
C ALA A 45 5.70 -4.27 18.10
N ALA A 46 5.88 -4.20 16.79
CA ALA A 46 7.20 -4.30 16.23
C ALA A 46 7.99 -3.09 16.74
N CYS A 47 9.04 -3.30 17.54
CA CYS A 47 10.08 -2.31 17.83
C CYS A 47 10.92 -1.98 16.56
N LEU A 48 10.26 -2.05 15.40
CA LEU A 48 10.64 -1.99 14.00
C LEU A 48 9.55 -1.11 13.39
N PHE A 49 9.87 0.18 13.25
CA PHE A 49 8.95 1.27 12.94
C PHE A 49 8.17 1.01 11.64
N SER A 50 6.93 0.53 11.75
CA SER A 50 6.07 0.35 10.59
C SER A 50 5.50 1.68 10.15
N LEU A 51 6.04 2.23 9.06
CA LEU A 51 5.52 3.46 8.49
C LEU A 51 4.24 3.20 7.70
N TYR A 52 3.14 3.77 8.18
CA TYR A 52 1.89 3.86 7.45
C TYR A 52 2.02 4.90 6.32
N LEU A 53 2.78 4.57 5.28
CA LEU A 53 2.74 5.24 4.00
C LEU A 53 1.47 4.78 3.27
N SER A 54 0.32 5.32 3.64
CA SER A 54 -0.85 5.21 2.78
C SER A 54 -0.55 5.96 1.49
N LEU A 55 -0.10 5.24 0.48
CA LEU A 55 0.08 5.72 -0.89
C LEU A 55 -1.24 6.21 -1.53
N THR A 56 -2.37 6.13 -0.81
CA THR A 56 -3.71 6.25 -1.39
C THR A 56 -4.68 7.17 -0.63
N SER A 57 -4.33 7.76 0.52
CA SER A 57 -5.31 8.56 1.30
C SER A 57 -4.90 9.95 1.73
N LEU A 58 -3.66 10.39 1.50
CA LEU A 58 -3.27 11.79 1.72
C LEU A 58 -2.37 12.25 0.57
N PRO A 59 -2.55 13.48 0.06
CA PRO A 59 -1.62 14.05 -0.90
C PRO A 59 -0.26 14.08 -0.19
N SER A 60 0.75 13.31 -0.61
CA SER A 60 2.03 13.21 0.11
C SER A 60 2.95 14.36 -0.32
N LEU A 61 3.52 15.19 0.58
CA LEU A 61 4.72 15.98 0.24
C LEU A 61 5.79 14.94 0.03
N CYS A 62 5.99 14.62 -1.22
CA CYS A 62 7.21 14.02 -1.65
C CYS A 62 7.76 15.03 -2.65
N LEU A 63 9.04 15.40 -2.49
CA LEU A 63 9.84 15.83 -3.64
C LEU A 63 9.70 14.84 -4.82
N ALA A 64 9.28 13.61 -4.51
CA ALA A 64 8.92 12.51 -5.41
C ALA A 64 7.39 12.22 -5.44
N GLY A 65 6.53 13.24 -5.32
CA GLY A 65 5.07 13.13 -5.35
C GLY A 65 4.48 13.95 -6.50
N THR A 66 3.15 13.94 -6.66
CA THR A 66 2.48 14.74 -7.71
C THR A 66 2.38 16.22 -7.34
N TYR A 67 3.52 16.92 -7.24
CA TYR A 67 3.56 18.36 -6.93
C TYR A 67 2.76 19.17 -7.97
N PRO A 68 1.99 20.21 -7.55
CA PRO A 68 1.85 20.77 -6.20
C PRO A 68 0.75 20.11 -5.35
N PHE A 69 0.12 19.04 -5.83
CA PHE A 69 -0.98 18.36 -5.12
C PHE A 69 -0.48 17.33 -4.12
N VAL A 70 0.18 17.86 -3.10
CA VAL A 70 0.98 17.15 -2.10
C VAL A 70 0.76 17.79 -0.72
N THR A 71 1.02 17.08 0.39
CA THR A 71 1.00 17.65 1.76
C THR A 71 2.23 18.54 1.93
N SER A 72 2.58 18.97 3.15
CA SER A 72 3.78 19.76 3.46
C SER A 72 4.86 18.99 4.25
N SER A 73 4.72 17.67 4.44
CA SER A 73 5.68 16.80 5.15
C SER A 73 6.11 15.58 4.35
N ASN A 74 7.39 15.17 4.51
CA ASN A 74 7.94 13.98 3.86
C ASN A 74 7.26 12.71 4.35
N CYS A 75 6.56 12.01 3.45
CA CYS A 75 5.94 10.74 3.79
C CYS A 75 6.89 9.55 3.61
N THR A 76 8.03 9.69 2.92
CA THR A 76 8.93 8.58 2.60
C THR A 76 9.72 8.07 3.81
N VAL A 77 10.44 6.95 3.65
CA VAL A 77 11.42 6.45 4.64
C VAL A 77 12.44 7.51 5.08
N GLY A 78 12.76 8.48 4.21
CA GLY A 78 13.64 9.61 4.56
C GLY A 78 13.04 10.52 5.64
N GLY A 79 11.70 10.64 5.67
CA GLY A 79 10.97 11.38 6.70
C GLY A 79 11.20 10.82 8.10
N VAL A 80 11.44 9.51 8.23
CA VAL A 80 11.77 8.84 9.49
C VAL A 80 13.12 9.31 10.01
N CYS A 81 14.12 9.29 9.14
CA CYS A 81 15.49 9.68 9.48
C CYS A 81 15.52 11.14 9.94
N THR A 82 14.87 12.03 9.19
CA THR A 82 14.82 13.46 9.51
C THR A 82 13.91 13.79 10.69
N GLY A 83 12.78 13.10 10.83
CA GLY A 83 11.78 13.39 11.86
C GLY A 83 12.13 12.84 13.24
N LEU A 84 12.81 11.70 13.29
CA LEU A 84 13.22 11.05 14.54
C LEU A 84 14.70 11.27 14.89
N GLY A 85 15.49 11.89 14.02
CA GLY A 85 16.94 12.06 14.22
C GLY A 85 17.69 10.73 14.20
N MET A 86 17.20 9.75 13.44
CA MET A 86 17.74 8.39 13.41
C MET A 86 18.74 8.24 12.25
N PRO A 87 19.89 7.57 12.47
CA PRO A 87 20.79 7.19 11.38
C PRO A 87 20.08 6.30 10.36
N PRO A 88 20.24 6.53 9.04
CA PRO A 88 19.61 5.71 8.01
C PRO A 88 19.96 4.21 8.09
N GLN A 89 21.14 3.87 8.61
CA GLN A 89 21.59 2.49 8.80
C GLN A 89 20.77 1.71 9.83
N ASN A 90 20.00 2.40 10.67
CA ASN A 90 19.16 1.79 11.69
C ASN A 90 17.74 1.53 11.19
N VAL A 91 17.41 1.92 9.96
CA VAL A 91 16.16 1.54 9.32
C VAL A 91 16.25 0.04 8.99
N GLY A 92 15.42 -0.76 9.66
CA GLY A 92 15.31 -2.20 9.42
C GLY A 92 14.44 -2.50 8.21
N GLU A 93 13.40 -3.31 8.41
CA GLU A 93 12.48 -3.69 7.34
C GLU A 93 11.47 -2.59 7.04
N VAL A 94 11.18 -2.38 5.75
CA VAL A 94 10.23 -1.37 5.27
C VAL A 94 9.05 -2.06 4.61
N TYR A 95 7.88 -1.97 5.23
CA TYR A 95 6.65 -2.56 4.68
C TYR A 95 5.86 -1.52 3.88
N GLY A 96 5.60 -1.80 2.60
CA GLY A 96 4.75 -0.97 1.75
C GLY A 96 3.28 -1.37 1.91
N VAL A 97 2.43 -0.48 2.44
CA VAL A 97 0.98 -0.74 2.54
C VAL A 97 0.30 -0.27 1.26
N VAL A 98 -0.24 -1.22 0.49
CA VAL A 98 -0.83 -1.00 -0.83
C VAL A 98 -2.28 -1.49 -0.79
N LYS A 99 -3.22 -0.72 -1.34
CA LYS A 99 -4.59 -1.20 -1.55
C LYS A 99 -4.66 -2.00 -2.84
N ALA A 100 -5.57 -2.98 -2.93
CA ALA A 100 -5.83 -3.73 -4.17
C ALA A 100 -6.39 -2.85 -5.32
N TYR A 101 -6.69 -1.58 -5.06
CA TYR A 101 -7.11 -0.59 -6.04
C TYR A 101 -6.62 0.79 -5.59
N THR A 102 -6.59 1.76 -6.50
CA THR A 102 -6.01 3.08 -6.19
C THR A 102 -7.10 4.05 -5.74
N THR A 103 -6.81 4.85 -4.72
CA THR A 103 -7.69 5.96 -4.31
C THR A 103 -6.93 7.27 -4.22
N ARG A 104 -7.62 8.38 -4.45
CA ARG A 104 -7.08 9.73 -4.27
C ARG A 104 -8.10 10.65 -3.63
N VAL A 105 -7.65 11.49 -2.69
CA VAL A 105 -8.42 12.63 -2.17
C VAL A 105 -7.83 13.90 -2.73
N GLY A 106 -8.67 14.81 -3.19
CA GLY A 106 -8.20 16.08 -3.72
C GLY A 106 -8.12 16.15 -5.23
N ILE A 107 -7.61 17.30 -5.67
CA ILE A 107 -7.31 17.60 -7.06
C ILE A 107 -5.94 17.03 -7.45
N GLY A 108 -5.68 16.99 -8.75
CA GLY A 108 -4.45 16.46 -9.34
C GLY A 108 -4.67 15.22 -10.21
N ALA A 109 -3.68 14.91 -11.03
CA ALA A 109 -3.76 13.85 -12.02
C ALA A 109 -3.94 12.48 -11.34
N PHE A 110 -4.80 11.65 -11.92
CA PHE A 110 -5.02 10.30 -11.45
C PHE A 110 -5.21 9.41 -12.69
N PRO A 111 -4.11 8.92 -13.28
CA PRO A 111 -4.14 8.24 -14.58
C PRO A 111 -5.06 7.02 -14.60
N SER A 112 -5.14 6.28 -13.49
CA SER A 112 -5.99 5.08 -13.39
C SER A 112 -7.40 5.33 -12.86
N GLU A 113 -7.81 6.59 -12.72
CA GLU A 113 -9.15 6.94 -12.24
C GLU A 113 -10.25 6.35 -13.11
N GLN A 114 -11.27 5.78 -12.46
CA GLN A 114 -12.46 5.27 -13.14
C GLN A 114 -13.61 6.26 -12.93
N ILE A 115 -13.91 7.05 -13.96
CA ILE A 115 -15.06 7.98 -13.98
C ILE A 115 -16.27 7.27 -14.62
N ASN A 116 -16.65 6.13 -14.05
CA ASN A 116 -17.71 5.25 -14.52
C ASN A 116 -18.27 4.42 -13.34
N GLU A 117 -19.20 3.51 -13.63
CA GLU A 117 -19.85 2.63 -12.64
C GLU A 117 -18.85 1.81 -11.81
N ILE A 118 -17.68 1.46 -12.38
CA ILE A 118 -16.63 0.72 -11.67
C ILE A 118 -16.03 1.57 -10.55
N GLY A 119 -15.73 2.84 -10.83
CA GLY A 119 -15.21 3.77 -9.83
C GLY A 119 -16.20 4.01 -8.69
N GLU A 120 -17.50 4.11 -9.01
CA GLU A 120 -18.57 4.24 -8.01
C GLU A 120 -18.72 2.98 -7.15
N LEU A 121 -18.60 1.80 -7.76
CA LEU A 121 -18.65 0.52 -7.06
C LEU A 121 -17.47 0.36 -6.10
N LEU A 122 -16.24 0.66 -6.55
CA LEU A 122 -15.03 0.68 -5.71
C LEU A 122 -15.18 1.64 -4.54
N GLN A 123 -15.70 2.85 -4.79
CA GLN A 123 -15.92 3.86 -3.75
C GLN A 123 -16.92 3.37 -2.70
N THR A 124 -18.04 2.80 -3.14
CA THR A 124 -19.15 2.39 -2.25
C THR A 124 -18.76 1.17 -1.41
N ARG A 125 -18.24 0.10 -2.04
CA ARG A 125 -17.79 -1.11 -1.33
C ARG A 125 -16.62 -0.81 -0.40
N GLY A 126 -15.70 0.03 -0.84
CA GLY A 126 -14.55 0.42 -0.01
C GLY A 126 -14.82 1.42 1.08
N LYS A 127 -16.08 1.88 1.22
CA LYS A 127 -16.48 2.94 2.15
C LYS A 127 -15.50 4.11 2.05
N GLU A 128 -15.16 4.49 0.83
CA GLU A 128 -14.12 5.48 0.53
C GLU A 128 -14.66 6.91 0.66
N VAL A 129 -15.14 7.22 1.86
CA VAL A 129 -15.67 8.51 2.27
C VAL A 129 -14.96 8.93 3.55
N GLY A 130 -14.51 10.18 3.62
CA GLY A 130 -13.90 10.72 4.83
C GLY A 130 -14.90 10.75 5.99
N VAL A 131 -14.55 10.13 7.11
CA VAL A 131 -15.43 10.03 8.30
C VAL A 131 -15.78 11.39 8.92
N THR A 132 -14.84 12.34 8.91
CA THR A 132 -15.03 13.67 9.52
C THR A 132 -15.54 14.70 8.51
N THR A 133 -15.02 14.66 7.28
CA THR A 133 -15.28 15.70 6.25
C THR A 133 -16.37 15.30 5.26
N GLY A 134 -16.80 14.04 5.23
CA GLY A 134 -17.72 13.52 4.22
C GLY A 134 -17.15 13.51 2.79
N ARG A 135 -15.87 13.84 2.61
CA ARG A 135 -15.28 13.97 1.27
C ARG A 135 -15.10 12.59 0.65
N LYS A 136 -15.77 12.37 -0.47
CA LYS A 136 -15.62 11.17 -1.31
C LYS A 136 -14.21 11.09 -1.89
N ARG A 137 -13.60 9.89 -1.85
CA ARG A 137 -12.33 9.64 -2.54
C ARG A 137 -12.58 9.21 -3.98
N ARG A 138 -11.78 9.73 -4.89
CA ARG A 138 -11.70 9.27 -6.28
C ARG A 138 -11.12 7.86 -6.27
N CYS A 139 -11.68 6.95 -7.05
CA CYS A 139 -11.28 5.55 -7.08
C CYS A 139 -10.89 5.13 -8.50
N GLY A 140 -9.93 4.23 -8.60
CA GLY A 140 -9.35 3.78 -9.85
C GLY A 140 -8.75 2.40 -9.73
N TRP A 141 -8.36 1.82 -10.86
CA TRP A 141 -7.68 0.52 -10.89
C TRP A 141 -6.30 0.59 -10.22
N LEU A 142 -5.77 -0.57 -9.85
CA LEU A 142 -4.41 -0.67 -9.31
C LEU A 142 -3.39 -0.17 -10.33
N ASP A 143 -2.45 0.65 -9.87
CA ASP A 143 -1.41 1.23 -10.70
C ASP A 143 -0.02 0.72 -10.28
N LEU A 144 0.52 -0.22 -11.04
CA LEU A 144 1.82 -0.83 -10.75
C LEU A 144 2.98 0.09 -11.09
N VAL A 145 2.83 1.02 -12.04
CA VAL A 145 3.88 2.01 -12.33
C VAL A 145 4.09 2.91 -11.13
N LEU A 146 3.01 3.35 -10.49
CA LEU A 146 3.04 4.11 -9.24
C LEU A 146 3.67 3.29 -8.10
N ILE A 147 3.30 2.01 -7.94
CA ILE A 147 3.83 1.16 -6.86
C ILE A 147 5.33 0.90 -7.05
N LYS A 148 5.77 0.62 -8.28
CA LYS A 148 7.22 0.46 -8.59
C LYS A 148 7.99 1.73 -8.26
N TYR A 149 7.43 2.89 -8.60
CA TYR A 149 8.04 4.18 -8.25
C TYR A 149 8.11 4.38 -6.73
N ALA A 150 7.05 4.04 -5.99
CA ALA A 150 7.05 4.09 -4.53
C ALA A 150 8.08 3.13 -3.92
N HIS A 151 8.23 1.93 -4.47
CA HIS A 151 9.23 0.96 -4.05
C HIS A 151 10.65 1.47 -4.32
N MET A 152 10.90 2.04 -5.49
CA MET A 152 12.20 2.64 -5.86
C MET A 152 12.64 3.72 -4.85
N ILE A 153 11.71 4.50 -4.32
CA ILE A 153 12.01 5.59 -3.36
C ILE A 153 12.20 5.07 -1.94
N ASN A 154 11.35 4.13 -1.51
CA ASN A 154 11.29 3.71 -0.11
C ASN A 154 12.07 2.43 0.19
N GLY A 155 12.44 1.66 -0.83
CA GLY A 155 13.15 0.39 -0.67
C GLY A 155 12.35 -0.63 0.13
N PHE A 156 11.10 -0.91 -0.29
CA PHE A 156 10.26 -1.88 0.42
C PHE A 156 10.95 -3.23 0.56
N THR A 157 10.90 -3.81 1.74
CA THR A 157 11.30 -5.19 2.01
C THR A 157 10.15 -6.16 1.74
N ALA A 158 8.90 -5.72 2.00
CA ALA A 158 7.70 -6.49 1.73
C ALA A 158 6.50 -5.56 1.47
N ILE A 159 5.41 -6.11 0.93
CA ILE A 159 4.15 -5.38 0.67
C ILE A 159 3.01 -5.99 1.49
N ALA A 160 2.21 -5.14 2.12
CA ALA A 160 0.94 -5.50 2.72
C ALA A 160 -0.18 -5.07 1.76
N LEU A 161 -0.85 -6.04 1.14
CA LEU A 161 -1.93 -5.77 0.19
C LEU A 161 -3.28 -5.75 0.93
N THR A 162 -3.94 -4.61 0.96
CA THR A 162 -5.16 -4.39 1.73
C THR A 162 -6.40 -4.31 0.86
N LYS A 163 -7.56 -4.61 1.44
CA LYS A 163 -8.87 -4.47 0.80
C LYS A 163 -9.06 -5.32 -0.47
N LEU A 164 -8.52 -6.53 -0.47
CA LEU A 164 -8.65 -7.45 -1.60
C LEU A 164 -10.12 -7.88 -1.80
N ASP A 165 -10.89 -7.97 -0.71
CA ASP A 165 -12.33 -8.34 -0.64
C ASP A 165 -13.26 -7.42 -1.46
N ILE A 166 -12.78 -6.23 -1.80
CA ILE A 166 -13.54 -5.28 -2.60
C ILE A 166 -13.63 -5.73 -4.05
N LEU A 167 -12.62 -6.48 -4.52
CA LEU A 167 -12.53 -6.95 -5.89
C LEU A 167 -13.35 -8.22 -6.15
N ASP A 168 -13.93 -8.82 -5.11
CA ASP A 168 -14.70 -10.08 -5.15
C ASP A 168 -15.86 -10.08 -6.15
N MET A 169 -16.43 -8.92 -6.48
CA MET A 169 -17.61 -8.82 -7.36
C MET A 169 -17.30 -8.75 -8.85
N PHE A 170 -16.04 -8.51 -9.22
CA PHE A 170 -15.68 -8.25 -10.60
C PHE A 170 -15.52 -9.57 -11.39
N GLU A 171 -16.00 -9.57 -12.64
CA GLU A 171 -15.67 -10.62 -13.62
C GLU A 171 -14.25 -10.46 -14.15
N GLU A 172 -13.86 -9.21 -14.34
CA GLU A 172 -12.57 -8.82 -14.88
C GLU A 172 -12.02 -7.65 -14.06
N ILE A 173 -10.73 -7.74 -13.74
CA ILE A 173 -9.99 -6.73 -12.99
C ILE A 173 -8.89 -6.20 -13.89
N LYS A 174 -8.79 -4.88 -14.02
CA LYS A 174 -7.72 -4.25 -14.79
C LYS A 174 -6.62 -3.75 -13.88
N VAL A 175 -5.37 -3.93 -14.30
CA VAL A 175 -4.18 -3.47 -13.58
C VAL A 175 -3.31 -2.64 -14.53
N GLY A 176 -3.00 -1.40 -14.16
CA GLY A 176 -2.14 -0.52 -14.94
C GLY A 176 -0.68 -0.95 -14.86
N VAL A 177 -0.11 -1.45 -15.95
CA VAL A 177 1.26 -2.03 -15.99
C VAL A 177 2.29 -1.09 -16.60
N SER A 178 1.87 -0.18 -17.49
CA SER A 178 2.76 0.78 -18.14
C SER A 178 2.02 2.05 -18.52
N TYR A 179 2.77 3.13 -18.73
CA TYR A 179 2.26 4.43 -19.13
C TYR A 179 2.73 4.74 -20.55
N LYS A 180 1.84 5.31 -21.36
CA LYS A 180 2.17 5.92 -22.65
C LYS A 180 1.87 7.40 -22.63
N VAL A 181 2.71 8.19 -23.31
CA VAL A 181 2.48 9.60 -23.60
C VAL A 181 2.83 9.78 -25.07
N ASP A 182 1.94 10.39 -25.85
CA ASP A 182 2.13 10.58 -27.30
C ASP A 182 2.54 9.29 -28.05
N ASN A 183 1.88 8.17 -27.73
CA ASN A 183 2.19 6.81 -28.23
C ASN A 183 3.56 6.23 -27.85
N GLN A 184 4.34 6.88 -26.98
CA GLN A 184 5.61 6.38 -26.48
C GLN A 184 5.50 5.87 -25.05
N THR A 185 5.98 4.65 -24.80
CA THR A 185 6.03 4.09 -23.44
C THR A 185 7.08 4.83 -22.63
N ILE A 186 6.68 5.37 -21.48
CA ILE A 186 7.60 6.02 -20.55
C ILE A 186 8.12 5.01 -19.51
N PRO A 187 9.40 5.07 -19.12
CA PRO A 187 10.01 4.05 -18.28
C PRO A 187 9.62 4.15 -16.80
N THR A 188 9.23 5.33 -16.33
CA THR A 188 8.99 5.61 -14.92
C THR A 188 7.84 6.60 -14.73
N PHE A 189 7.35 6.70 -13.50
CA PHE A 189 6.36 7.71 -13.12
C PHE A 189 6.87 9.13 -13.42
N PRO A 190 6.13 9.97 -14.16
CA PRO A 190 6.60 11.29 -14.55
C PRO A 190 6.50 12.29 -13.38
N ALA A 191 7.54 13.10 -13.20
CA ALA A 191 7.56 14.16 -12.19
C ALA A 191 6.71 15.39 -12.59
N ASN A 192 6.58 15.64 -13.90
CA ASN A 192 5.76 16.75 -14.41
C ASN A 192 4.27 16.36 -14.40
N GLN A 193 3.47 17.15 -13.69
CA GLN A 193 2.04 16.93 -13.58
C GLN A 193 1.29 17.09 -14.92
N GLU A 194 1.73 18.00 -15.79
CA GLU A 194 1.11 18.17 -17.12
C GLU A 194 1.30 16.90 -17.95
N VAL A 195 2.49 16.28 -17.89
CA VAL A 195 2.73 14.98 -18.53
C VAL A 195 1.82 13.93 -17.93
N LEU A 196 1.72 13.86 -16.60
CA LEU A 196 0.88 12.89 -15.89
C LEU A 196 -0.61 13.01 -16.25
N GLN A 197 -1.10 14.19 -16.64
CA GLN A 197 -2.48 14.39 -17.10
C GLN A 197 -2.75 13.80 -18.49
N HIS A 198 -1.72 13.67 -19.32
CA HIS A 198 -1.81 13.13 -20.69
C HIS A 198 -1.32 11.67 -20.76
N VAL A 199 -1.14 11.01 -19.61
CA VAL A 199 -0.74 9.60 -19.57
C VAL A 199 -1.91 8.71 -19.93
N ASP A 200 -1.68 7.88 -20.95
CA ASP A 200 -2.53 6.74 -21.29
C ASP A 200 -2.02 5.49 -20.55
N VAL A 201 -2.77 5.08 -19.53
CA VAL A 201 -2.47 3.85 -18.77
C VAL A 201 -2.76 2.63 -19.63
N GLN A 202 -1.77 1.78 -19.81
CA GLN A 202 -1.93 0.47 -20.43
C GLN A 202 -2.29 -0.55 -19.36
N TYR A 203 -3.40 -1.24 -19.56
CA TYR A 203 -3.93 -2.21 -18.62
C TYR A 203 -3.71 -3.63 -19.07
N GLU A 204 -3.41 -4.51 -18.12
CA GLU A 204 -3.65 -5.94 -18.26
C GLU A 204 -4.94 -6.31 -17.58
N THR A 205 -5.72 -7.16 -18.25
CA THR A 205 -7.01 -7.66 -17.74
C THR A 205 -6.79 -9.04 -17.15
N LEU A 206 -7.11 -9.18 -15.86
CA LEU A 206 -7.06 -10.42 -15.11
C LEU A 206 -8.49 -10.89 -14.83
N PRO A 207 -8.74 -12.21 -14.82
CA PRO A 207 -10.03 -12.73 -14.42
C PRO A 207 -10.27 -12.44 -12.93
N GLY A 208 -11.45 -11.91 -12.60
CA GLY A 208 -11.92 -11.81 -11.23
C GLY A 208 -12.38 -13.15 -10.68
N TRP A 209 -12.82 -13.19 -9.42
CA TRP A 209 -13.13 -14.44 -8.72
C TRP A 209 -14.59 -14.61 -8.30
N LYS A 210 -15.43 -13.58 -8.33
CA LYS A 210 -16.89 -13.69 -8.04
C LYS A 210 -17.24 -14.51 -6.79
N SER A 211 -16.38 -14.43 -5.78
CA SER A 211 -16.46 -15.25 -4.58
C SER A 211 -16.07 -14.40 -3.38
N ASP A 212 -16.83 -14.52 -2.29
CA ASP A 212 -16.59 -13.78 -1.06
C ASP A 212 -15.36 -14.36 -0.35
N ILE A 213 -14.34 -13.52 -0.17
CA ILE A 213 -13.11 -13.88 0.54
C ILE A 213 -13.06 -13.31 1.96
N SER A 214 -14.13 -12.63 2.44
CA SER A 214 -14.17 -11.92 3.74
C SER A 214 -13.76 -12.78 4.95
N GLN A 215 -14.05 -14.09 4.89
CA GLN A 215 -13.79 -15.05 5.96
C GLN A 215 -12.49 -15.85 5.77
N VAL A 216 -11.78 -15.65 4.66
CA VAL A 216 -10.55 -16.40 4.35
C VAL A 216 -9.43 -15.95 5.28
N ARG A 217 -8.68 -16.92 5.85
CA ARG A 217 -7.57 -16.66 6.80
C ARG A 217 -6.25 -17.29 6.39
N ASN A 218 -6.26 -18.22 5.43
CA ASN A 218 -5.04 -18.78 4.86
C ASN A 218 -4.97 -18.41 3.38
N PHE A 219 -3.75 -18.18 2.88
CA PHE A 219 -3.56 -17.84 1.47
C PHE A 219 -3.98 -18.97 0.52
N GLU A 220 -3.78 -20.22 0.93
CA GLU A 220 -4.18 -21.41 0.16
C GLU A 220 -5.70 -21.52 -0.02
N ASP A 221 -6.48 -20.94 0.90
CA ASP A 221 -7.94 -20.95 0.87
C ASP A 221 -8.51 -19.84 -0.05
N LEU A 222 -7.67 -18.93 -0.56
CA LEU A 222 -8.12 -17.91 -1.51
C LEU A 222 -8.49 -18.54 -2.86
N PRO A 223 -9.48 -17.98 -3.57
CA PRO A 223 -9.76 -18.38 -4.95
C PRO A 223 -8.50 -18.32 -5.83
N GLU A 224 -8.38 -19.23 -6.77
CA GLU A 224 -7.21 -19.33 -7.65
C GLU A 224 -6.90 -18.00 -8.36
N ASN A 225 -7.93 -17.30 -8.84
CA ASN A 225 -7.78 -16.00 -9.50
C ASN A 225 -7.33 -14.90 -8.54
N ALA A 226 -7.73 -14.95 -7.26
CA ALA A 226 -7.25 -14.01 -6.24
C ALA A 226 -5.77 -14.25 -5.94
N ARG A 227 -5.33 -15.50 -5.82
CA ARG A 227 -3.90 -15.84 -5.66
C ARG A 227 -3.08 -15.42 -6.87
N LYS A 228 -3.60 -15.62 -8.09
CA LYS A 228 -2.96 -15.16 -9.34
C LYS A 228 -2.85 -13.64 -9.39
N TYR A 229 -3.89 -12.92 -8.96
CA TYR A 229 -3.87 -11.46 -8.87
C TYR A 229 -2.77 -10.97 -7.93
N VAL A 230 -2.65 -11.62 -6.76
CA VAL A 230 -1.58 -11.34 -5.81
C VAL A 230 -0.20 -11.61 -6.43
N GLY A 231 0.03 -12.81 -6.97
CA GLY A 231 1.29 -13.18 -7.62
C GLY A 231 1.66 -12.27 -8.80
N PHE A 232 0.66 -11.79 -9.55
CA PHE A 232 0.85 -10.83 -10.63
C PHE A 232 1.45 -9.52 -10.12
N ILE A 233 0.98 -9.01 -8.99
CA ILE A 233 1.55 -7.81 -8.35
C ILE A 233 2.98 -8.07 -7.91
N GLU A 234 3.26 -9.23 -7.30
CA GLU A 234 4.60 -9.58 -6.83
C GLU A 234 5.62 -9.57 -7.97
N GLU A 235 5.31 -10.26 -9.06
CA GLU A 235 6.16 -10.37 -10.24
C GLU A 235 6.46 -8.99 -10.84
N HIS A 236 5.45 -8.13 -10.89
CA HIS A 236 5.62 -6.80 -11.48
C HIS A 236 6.44 -5.87 -10.59
N VAL A 237 6.21 -5.84 -9.28
CA VAL A 237 6.91 -4.89 -8.40
C VAL A 237 8.35 -5.33 -8.13
N GLY A 238 8.63 -6.64 -8.12
CA GLY A 238 9.99 -7.17 -8.03
C GLY A 238 10.66 -6.96 -6.67
N VAL A 239 9.87 -6.88 -5.58
CA VAL A 239 10.39 -6.74 -4.22
C VAL A 239 11.13 -8.02 -3.79
N PRO A 240 12.43 -7.97 -3.47
CA PRO A 240 13.22 -9.16 -3.16
C PRO A 240 12.90 -9.70 -1.76
N GLY A 241 12.35 -10.91 -1.73
CA GLY A 241 11.99 -11.60 -0.50
C GLY A 241 10.54 -11.35 -0.15
N THR A 242 9.70 -12.34 -0.47
CA THR A 242 8.45 -12.63 0.22
C THR A 242 7.58 -11.40 0.46
N VAL A 243 6.59 -11.17 -0.40
CA VAL A 243 5.41 -10.44 0.05
C VAL A 243 4.90 -11.23 1.26
N SER A 244 5.23 -10.74 2.44
CA SER A 244 4.77 -11.31 3.70
C SER A 244 3.35 -10.81 3.74
N HIS A 245 2.46 -11.58 3.11
CA HIS A 245 1.16 -11.14 2.64
C HIS A 245 0.26 -10.80 3.80
N LEU A 246 0.42 -9.60 4.34
CA LEU A 246 -0.56 -8.94 5.18
C LEU A 246 -1.75 -8.58 4.30
N LEU A 247 -2.55 -9.60 4.00
CA LEU A 247 -3.82 -9.47 3.32
C LEU A 247 -4.83 -9.00 4.36
N GLU A 248 -5.14 -7.71 4.33
CA GLU A 248 -6.26 -7.20 5.09
C GLU A 248 -7.54 -7.51 4.30
N VAL A 249 -8.19 -8.58 4.70
CA VAL A 249 -9.56 -8.88 4.36
C VAL A 249 -10.41 -8.22 5.45
N ASN A 250 -11.14 -7.16 5.12
CA ASN A 250 -11.92 -6.43 6.12
C ASN A 250 -12.92 -7.34 6.84
N ASN A 251 -13.13 -7.04 8.12
CA ASN A 251 -14.38 -7.26 8.83
C ASN A 251 -14.87 -5.89 9.31
#